data_AF-A0A0B3RGS0-F1
#
_entry.id   AF-A0A0B3RGS0-F1
#
_cell.length_a   1.000
_cell.length_b   1.000
_cell.length_c   1.000
_cell.angle_alpha   90.00
_cell.angle_beta   90.00
_cell.angle_gamma   90.00
#
_symmetry.space_group_name_H-M   'P 1'
#
loop_
_entity.id
_entity.type
_entity.pdbx_description
1 polymer ?
#
loop_
_entity_poly.entity_id
_entity_poly.type
_entity_poly.pdbx_seq_one_letter_code
_entity_poly.pdbx_strand_id
1 'polypeptide(L)' 'MIYPDKFTSLDRSVMGKSTQLLRDPGTQITISRLRTEALRAFPDVTEFILALDVLFSLGKIELDDSGEVITYVG' A
#
# COMPACT_ATOMS: atom_id res chain seq x y z
N MET A 1 -12.24 1.12 6.51
CA MET A 1 -11.77 2.18 7.42
C MET A 1 -10.27 2.28 7.33
N ILE A 2 -9.73 3.49 7.16
CA ILE A 2 -8.29 3.68 6.91
C ILE A 2 -7.48 3.38 8.18
N TYR A 3 -7.83 4.01 9.30
CA TYR A 3 -7.22 3.82 10.61
C TYR A 3 -8.11 2.91 11.49
N PRO A 4 -7.56 2.26 12.54
CA PRO A 4 -8.34 1.49 13.50
C PRO A 4 -9.25 2.38 14.33
N ASP A 5 -10.42 1.86 14.68
CA ASP A 5 -11.40 2.53 15.55
C ASP A 5 -12.12 1.51 16.43
N LYS A 6 -13.15 1.94 17.17
CA LYS A 6 -13.92 1.07 18.08
C LYS A 6 -14.64 -0.10 17.39
N PHE A 7 -14.78 -0.09 16.07
CA PHE A 7 -15.43 -1.12 15.27
C PHE A 7 -14.45 -1.87 14.34
N THR A 8 -13.28 -1.28 14.09
CA THR A 8 -12.27 -1.80 13.16
C THR A 8 -10.93 -1.94 13.88
N SER A 9 -10.49 -3.17 14.09
CA SER A 9 -9.17 -3.46 14.64
C SER A 9 -8.04 -3.08 13.67
N LEU A 10 -6.81 -2.94 14.18
CA LEU A 10 -5.64 -2.54 13.38
C LEU A 10 -5.43 -3.48 12.19
N ASP A 11 -5.42 -4.79 12.42
CA ASP A 11 -5.25 -5.84 11.39
C ASP A 11 -6.34 -5.79 10.30
N ARG A 12 -7.51 -5.24 10.61
CA ARG A 12 -8.62 -5.07 9.67
C ARG A 12 -8.66 -3.71 8.99
N SER A 13 -7.96 -2.71 9.54
CA SER A 13 -7.85 -1.38 8.95
C SER A 13 -6.92 -1.38 7.74
N VAL A 14 -7.11 -0.43 6.82
CA VAL A 14 -6.21 -0.28 5.65
C VAL A 14 -4.77 -0.03 6.10
N MET A 15 -4.58 0.74 7.17
CA MET A 15 -3.26 1.02 7.75
C MET A 15 -2.56 -0.25 8.24
N GLY A 16 -3.26 -1.18 8.87
CA GLY A 16 -2.65 -2.45 9.29
C GLY A 16 -2.37 -3.35 8.09
N LYS A 17 -3.32 -3.47 7.16
CA LYS A 17 -3.16 -4.29 5.94
C LYS A 17 -2.05 -3.77 5.02
N SER A 18 -1.80 -2.46 4.97
CA SER A 18 -0.79 -1.87 4.08
C SER A 18 0.62 -2.41 4.33
N THR A 19 0.90 -2.91 5.54
CA THR A 19 2.15 -3.60 5.86
C THR A 19 2.42 -4.82 4.97
N GLN A 20 1.39 -5.47 4.43
CA GLN A 20 1.52 -6.59 3.49
C GLN A 20 2.08 -6.16 2.12
N LEU A 21 2.06 -4.86 1.82
CA LEU A 21 2.63 -4.31 0.59
C LEU A 21 4.09 -3.88 0.78
N LEU A 22 4.62 -3.85 2.01
CA LEU A 22 6.01 -3.45 2.25
C LEU A 22 7.00 -4.42 1.60
N ARG A 23 8.07 -3.84 1.06
CA ARG A 23 9.22 -4.54 0.47
C ARG A 23 10.51 -3.92 1.00
N ASP A 24 11.64 -4.54 0.65
CA ASP A 24 12.96 -4.03 1.04
C ASP A 24 13.23 -2.66 0.38
N PRO A 25 13.87 -1.71 1.09
CA PRO A 25 14.24 -0.40 0.53
C PRO A 25 15.06 -0.53 -0.75
N GLY A 26 14.80 0.36 -1.72
CA GLY A 26 15.40 0.34 -3.06
C GLY A 26 14.70 -0.60 -4.04
N THR A 27 13.76 -1.44 -3.59
CA THR A 27 12.91 -2.22 -4.50
C THR A 27 12.09 -1.28 -5.37
N GLN A 28 12.00 -1.58 -6.68
CA GLN A 28 11.12 -0.90 -7.61
C GLN A 28 10.08 -1.87 -8.17
N ILE A 29 8.83 -1.42 -8.28
CA ILE A 29 7.73 -2.22 -8.83
C ILE A 29 6.72 -1.31 -9.52
N THR A 30 6.15 -1.78 -10.63
CA THR A 30 5.03 -1.07 -11.25
C THR A 30 3.77 -1.27 -10.42
N ILE A 31 2.90 -0.25 -10.36
CA ILE A 31 1.60 -0.34 -9.67
C ILE A 31 0.78 -1.52 -10.21
N SER A 32 0.80 -1.76 -11.52
CA SER A 32 0.06 -2.86 -12.16
C SER A 32 0.53 -4.24 -11.69
N ARG A 33 1.84 -4.43 -11.53
CA ARG A 33 2.39 -5.68 -11.00
C ARG A 33 2.08 -5.84 -9.53
N LEU A 34 2.29 -4.79 -8.72
CA LEU A 34 1.96 -4.81 -7.30
C LEU A 34 0.48 -5.12 -7.07
N ARG A 35 -0.43 -4.52 -7.87
CA ARG A 35 -1.87 -4.79 -7.83
C ARG A 35 -2.19 -6.26 -8.09
N THR A 36 -1.50 -6.87 -9.05
CA THR A 36 -1.67 -8.29 -9.38
C THR A 36 -1.23 -9.18 -8.22
N GLU A 37 -0.08 -8.88 -7.62
CA GLU A 37 0.44 -9.62 -6.45
C GLU A 37 -0.45 -9.43 -5.21
N ALA A 38 -1.02 -8.25 -5.03
CA ALA A 38 -1.83 -7.85 -3.88
C ALA A 38 -3.31 -8.26 -3.97
N LEU A 39 -3.78 -8.77 -5.11
CA LEU A 39 -5.21 -8.98 -5.38
C LEU A 39 -5.93 -9.84 -4.34
N ARG A 40 -5.23 -10.82 -3.75
CA ARG A 40 -5.80 -11.67 -2.68
C ARG A 40 -6.02 -10.92 -1.37
N ALA A 41 -5.11 -10.02 -1.01
CA ALA A 41 -5.18 -9.24 0.22
C ALA A 41 -6.04 -7.98 0.05
N PHE A 42 -6.08 -7.42 -1.16
CA PHE A 42 -6.82 -6.23 -1.55
C PHE A 42 -7.69 -6.50 -2.78
N PRO A 43 -8.80 -7.24 -2.64
CA PRO A 43 -9.68 -7.56 -3.77
C PRO A 43 -10.31 -6.29 -4.36
N ASP A 44 -10.65 -5.31 -3.51
CA ASP A 44 -11.13 -4.00 -3.94
C ASP A 44 -9.95 -3.10 -4.37
N VAL A 45 -10.11 -2.43 -5.52
CA VAL A 45 -9.11 -1.48 -6.04
C VAL A 45 -9.03 -0.23 -5.18
N THR A 46 -10.15 0.21 -4.59
CA THR A 46 -10.18 1.38 -3.72
C THR A 46 -9.40 1.12 -2.44
N GLU A 47 -9.52 -0.07 -1.84
CA GLU A 47 -8.76 -0.44 -0.64
C GLU A 47 -7.25 -0.51 -0.91
N PHE A 48 -6.87 -0.99 -2.09
CA PHE A 48 -5.47 -1.02 -2.53
C PHE A 48 -4.88 0.38 -2.72
N ILE A 49 -5.60 1.28 -3.40
CA ILE A 49 -5.15 2.67 -3.59
C ILE A 49 -4.99 3.36 -2.24
N LEU A 50 -5.96 3.21 -1.34
CA LEU A 50 -5.86 3.76 0.02
C LEU A 50 -4.65 3.21 0.80
N ALA A 51 -4.28 1.94 0.58
CA ALA A 51 -3.10 1.36 1.20
C ALA A 51 -1.81 1.98 0.65
N LEU A 52 -1.75 2.27 -0.66
CA LEU A 52 -0.64 3.01 -1.25
C LEU A 52 -0.56 4.43 -0.70
N ASP A 53 -1.69 5.14 -0.61
CA ASP A 53 -1.74 6.50 -0.05
C ASP A 53 -1.23 6.53 1.40
N VAL A 54 -1.57 5.51 2.19
CA VAL A 54 -1.04 5.36 3.55
C VAL A 54 0.48 5.20 3.53
N LEU A 55 1.02 4.30 2.69
CA LEU A 55 2.47 4.08 2.62
C LEU A 55 3.22 5.31 2.11
N PHE A 56 2.66 6.01 1.13
CA PHE A 56 3.23 7.26 0.60
C PHE A 56 3.24 8.34 1.69
N SER A 57 2.11 8.53 2.39
CA SER A 57 1.99 9.50 3.48
C SER A 57 2.95 9.22 4.65
N LEU A 58 3.30 7.95 4.87
CA LEU A 58 4.28 7.52 5.88
C LEU A 58 5.72 7.61 5.38
N GLY A 59 5.96 8.05 4.14
CA GLY A 59 7.28 8.08 3.53
C GLY A 59 7.91 6.69 3.43
N LYS A 60 7.11 5.67 3.10
CA LYS A 60 7.57 4.28 2.85
C LYS A 60 7.65 3.93 1.38
N ILE A 61 6.99 4.70 0.53
CA ILE A 61 7.12 4.60 -0.91
C ILE A 61 7.17 5.99 -1.54
N GLU A 62 7.86 6.08 -2.67
CA GLU A 62 7.83 7.21 -3.59
C GLU A 62 7.30 6.74 -4.96
N LEU A 63 6.71 7.65 -5.71
CA LEU A 63 6.25 7.43 -7.07
C LEU A 63 7.17 8.21 -8.01
N ASP A 64 7.43 7.64 -9.18
CA ASP A 64 8.09 8.36 -10.26
C ASP A 64 7.18 9.46 -10.85
N ASP A 65 7.73 10.30 -11.72
CA ASP A 65 6.99 11.42 -12.34
C ASP A 65 5.76 10.97 -13.14
N SER A 66 5.76 9.72 -13.62
CA SER A 66 4.62 9.12 -14.33
C SER A 66 3.54 8.57 -13.41
N GLY A 67 3.87 8.34 -12.13
CA GLY A 67 3.01 7.69 -11.16
C GLY A 67 2.81 6.19 -11.42
N GLU A 68 3.63 5.55 -12.26
CA GLU A 68 3.50 4.13 -12.59
C GLU A 68 4.43 3.24 -11.79
N VAL A 69 5.57 3.77 -11.34
CA VAL A 69 6.62 3.02 -10.65
C VAL A 69 6.71 3.47 -9.20
N ILE A 70 6.58 2.50 -8.30
CA ILE A 70 6.81 2.65 -6.87
C ILE A 70 8.27 2.32 -6.56
N THR A 71 8.94 3.19 -5.82
CA THR A 71 10.23 2.91 -5.15
C THR A 71 10.02 2.83 -3.64
N TYR A 72 10.42 1.72 -3.02
CA TYR A 72 10.34 1.56 -1.57
C TYR A 72 11.49 2.30 -0.89
N VAL A 73 11.18 3.11 0.12
CA VAL A 73 12.13 3.95 0.85
C VAL A 73 12.24 3.51 2.33
N GLY A 74 13.41 3.73 2.93
CA GLY A 74 13.76 3.29 4.30
C GLY A 74 13.08 4.09 5.40
#